data_AF-A0A932C1D5-F1
#
_entry.id   AF-A0A932C1D5-F1
#
_cell.length_a   1.000
_cell.length_b   1.000
_cell.length_c   1.000
_cell.angle_alpha   90.00
_cell.angle_beta   90.00
_cell.angle_gamma   90.00
#
_symmetry.space_group_name_H-M   'P 1'
#
loop_
_entity.id
_entity.type
_entity.pdbx_description
1 polymer ?
#
loop_
_entity_poly.entity_id
_entity_poly.type
_entity_poly.pdbx_seq_one_letter_code
_entity_poly.pdbx_strand_id
1 'polypeptide(L)'
;MDATSKPANPVVREGIVAGIIGATSVAVWFFIIDMIAGHPLQTPAALGHGFFSFFGSTMGESETLHVAGYTVVHYLAFCALGIGASAMVNVSEKVPAALAGLFILFVASQLAFYGATAILSMSAALGGMTWWSVGLANLIAAVAMGRYVYRRHPNLRHTLEYALSGKE
;
A
#
# COMPACT_ATOMS: atom_id res chain seq x y z
N MET A 1 5.37 -38.65 10.14
CA MET A 1 5.13 -37.42 9.37
C MET A 1 4.77 -36.34 10.37
N ASP A 2 5.63 -35.34 10.56
CA ASP A 2 5.16 -34.02 10.97
C ASP A 2 6.01 -32.98 10.23
N ALA A 3 5.31 -32.03 9.63
CA ALA A 3 5.81 -31.18 8.57
C ALA A 3 6.72 -30.11 9.18
N THR A 4 7.95 -30.05 8.70
CA THR A 4 8.85 -28.92 8.93
C THR A 4 8.15 -27.64 8.47
N SER A 5 7.60 -26.86 9.40
CA SER A 5 7.19 -25.49 9.15
C SER A 5 8.44 -24.71 8.76
N LYS A 6 8.70 -24.60 7.46
CA LYS A 6 9.79 -23.81 6.92
C LYS A 6 9.61 -22.40 7.49
N PRO A 7 10.58 -21.85 8.24
CA PRO A 7 10.42 -20.52 8.82
C PRO A 7 10.07 -19.56 7.68
N ALA A 8 9.03 -18.74 7.88
CA ALA A 8 8.58 -17.78 6.88
C ALA A 8 9.78 -16.98 6.38
N ASN A 9 9.92 -16.87 5.06
CA ASN A 9 11.03 -16.15 4.44
C ASN A 9 11.11 -14.73 5.05
N PRO A 10 12.24 -14.32 5.67
CA PRO A 10 12.37 -13.03 6.35
C PRO A 10 11.88 -11.85 5.50
N VAL A 11 12.15 -11.87 4.19
CA VAL A 11 11.70 -10.88 3.21
C VAL A 11 10.17 -10.81 3.12
N VAL A 12 9.50 -11.97 3.10
CA VAL A 12 8.03 -12.03 3.03
C VAL A 12 7.43 -11.49 4.33
N ARG A 13 7.96 -11.88 5.49
CA ARG A 13 7.47 -11.39 6.79
C ARG A 13 7.66 -9.88 6.92
N GLU A 14 8.83 -9.37 6.56
CA GLU A 14 9.10 -7.92 6.59
C GLU A 14 8.20 -7.16 5.62
N GLY A 15 7.99 -7.71 4.43
CA GLY A 15 7.08 -7.16 3.45
C GLY A 15 5.63 -7.11 3.92
N ILE A 16 5.13 -8.16 4.57
CA ILE A 16 3.78 -8.17 5.15
C ILE A 16 3.66 -7.09 6.24
N VAL A 17 4.64 -6.97 7.14
CA VAL A 17 4.60 -5.95 8.20
C VAL A 17 4.65 -4.53 7.60
N ALA A 18 5.51 -4.30 6.61
CA ALA A 18 5.54 -3.03 5.88
C ALA A 18 4.17 -2.76 5.22
N GLY A 19 3.60 -3.75 4.54
CA GLY A 19 2.27 -3.63 3.93
C GLY A 19 1.19 -3.26 4.94
N ILE A 20 1.12 -3.93 6.08
CA ILE A 20 0.16 -3.61 7.16
C ILE A 20 0.33 -2.16 7.63
N ILE A 21 1.57 -1.69 7.80
CA ILE A 21 1.86 -0.29 8.18
C ILE A 21 1.32 0.67 7.10
N GLY A 22 1.59 0.37 5.83
CA GLY A 22 1.11 1.19 4.71
C GLY A 22 -0.41 1.23 4.64
N ALA A 23 -1.06 0.06 4.69
CA ALA A 23 -2.51 -0.07 4.65
C ALA A 23 -3.19 0.71 5.79
N THR A 24 -2.65 0.57 7.00
CA THR A 24 -3.15 1.28 8.20
C THR A 24 -2.97 2.78 8.06
N SER A 25 -1.83 3.24 7.53
CA SER A 25 -1.56 4.67 7.31
C SER A 25 -2.59 5.30 6.37
N VAL A 26 -2.90 4.63 5.26
CA VAL A 26 -3.94 5.09 4.31
C VAL A 26 -5.33 5.04 4.95
N ALA A 27 -5.65 3.96 5.66
CA ALA A 27 -6.96 3.81 6.31
C ALA A 27 -7.19 4.91 7.36
N VAL A 28 -6.19 5.21 8.19
CA VAL A 28 -6.26 6.30 9.19
C VAL A 28 -6.40 7.65 8.52
N TRP A 29 -5.66 7.92 7.44
CA TRP A 29 -5.77 9.16 6.69
C TRP A 29 -7.20 9.38 6.18
N PHE A 30 -7.77 8.41 5.46
CA PHE A 30 -9.13 8.54 4.95
C PHE A 30 -10.18 8.55 6.05
N PHE A 31 -9.99 7.80 7.13
CA PHE A 31 -10.88 7.87 8.29
C PHE A 31 -10.94 9.29 8.89
N ILE A 32 -9.80 9.99 8.99
CA ILE A 32 -9.76 11.38 9.46
C ILE A 32 -10.50 12.30 8.48
N ILE A 33 -10.26 12.17 7.18
CA ILE A 33 -10.93 12.98 6.15
C ILE A 33 -12.45 12.76 6.19
N ASP A 34 -12.89 11.51 6.23
CA ASP A 34 -14.28 11.08 6.30
C ASP A 34 -14.96 11.61 7.58
N MET A 35 -14.25 11.56 8.72
CA MET A 35 -14.74 12.07 9.99
C MET A 35 -14.89 13.59 9.99
N ILE A 36 -13.94 14.33 9.40
CA ILE A 36 -14.03 15.79 9.23
C ILE A 36 -15.20 16.16 8.31
N ALA A 37 -15.49 15.33 7.30
CA ALA A 37 -16.63 15.50 6.40
C ALA A 37 -17.98 15.11 7.03
N GLY A 38 -17.99 14.55 8.24
CA GLY A 38 -19.22 14.14 8.95
C GLY A 38 -19.77 12.78 8.52
N HIS A 39 -19.04 12.01 7.72
CA HIS A 39 -19.45 10.71 7.19
C HIS A 39 -18.36 9.66 7.41
N PRO A 40 -18.18 9.16 8.66
CA PRO A 40 -17.14 8.18 8.95
C PRO A 40 -17.22 6.95 8.04
N LEU A 41 -16.09 6.49 7.52
CA LEU A 41 -15.96 5.30 6.67
C LEU A 41 -16.63 5.41 5.28
N GLN A 42 -17.05 6.59 4.86
CA GLN A 42 -17.60 6.82 3.52
C GLN A 42 -16.65 6.37 2.41
N THR A 43 -15.35 6.66 2.53
CA THR A 43 -14.36 6.31 1.51
C THR A 43 -14.24 4.78 1.33
N PRO A 44 -13.95 3.97 2.37
CA PRO A 44 -13.88 2.52 2.20
C PRO A 44 -15.23 1.88 1.82
N ALA A 45 -16.37 2.47 2.24
CA ALA A 45 -17.69 2.02 1.81
C ALA A 45 -17.89 2.21 0.30
N ALA A 46 -17.60 3.40 -0.20
CA ALA A 46 -17.73 3.74 -1.63
C ALA A 46 -16.78 2.92 -2.51
N LEU A 47 -15.51 2.77 -2.09
CA LEU A 47 -14.55 1.95 -2.82
C LEU A 47 -14.89 0.46 -2.76
N GLY A 48 -15.44 -0.02 -1.65
CA GLY A 48 -15.95 -1.39 -1.52
C GLY A 48 -17.12 -1.65 -2.47
N HIS A 49 -18.12 -0.77 -2.46
CA HIS A 49 -19.25 -0.85 -3.38
C HIS A 49 -18.78 -0.89 -4.85
N GLY A 50 -17.90 0.04 -5.23
CA GLY A 50 -17.33 0.07 -6.58
C GLY A 50 -16.56 -1.20 -6.92
N PHE A 51 -15.73 -1.71 -6.00
CA PHE A 51 -14.91 -2.92 -6.22
C PHE A 51 -15.80 -4.14 -6.46
N PHE A 52 -16.74 -4.41 -5.57
CA PHE A 52 -17.60 -5.59 -5.69
C PHE A 52 -18.54 -5.48 -6.89
N SER A 53 -19.10 -4.29 -7.16
CA SER A 53 -19.90 -4.04 -8.37
C SER A 53 -19.10 -4.25 -9.66
N PHE A 54 -17.83 -3.84 -9.70
CA PHE A 54 -16.97 -4.02 -10.87
C PHE A 54 -16.73 -5.49 -11.20
N PHE A 55 -16.64 -6.36 -10.19
CA PHE A 55 -16.50 -7.81 -10.36
C PHE A 55 -17.85 -8.55 -10.50
N GLY A 56 -18.96 -7.83 -10.68
CA GLY A 56 -20.29 -8.42 -10.85
C GLY A 56 -20.86 -9.08 -9.58
N SER A 57 -20.27 -8.78 -8.42
CA SER A 57 -20.73 -9.29 -7.13
C SER A 57 -21.54 -8.22 -6.40
N THR A 58 -22.77 -8.54 -6.02
CA THR A 58 -23.52 -7.75 -5.05
C THR A 58 -23.24 -8.33 -3.67
N MET A 59 -22.18 -7.85 -3.00
CA MET A 59 -22.24 -7.87 -1.54
C MET A 59 -23.51 -7.11 -1.18
N GLY A 60 -24.42 -7.71 -0.42
CA GLY A 60 -25.76 -7.14 -0.17
C GLY A 60 -25.71 -5.69 0.30
N GLU A 61 -26.86 -5.02 0.42
CA GLU A 61 -26.96 -3.56 0.70
C GLU A 61 -26.29 -3.08 2.02
N SER A 62 -25.67 -3.98 2.78
CA SER A 62 -24.91 -3.69 3.98
C SER A 62 -23.63 -2.90 3.69
N GLU A 63 -23.61 -1.64 4.11
CA GLU A 63 -22.42 -0.78 4.08
C GLU A 63 -21.24 -1.38 4.87
N THR A 64 -21.51 -1.98 6.04
CA THR A 64 -20.48 -2.63 6.85
C THR A 64 -19.76 -3.76 6.13
N LEU A 65 -20.48 -4.51 5.27
CA LEU A 65 -19.89 -5.59 4.49
C LEU A 65 -18.96 -5.05 3.39
N HIS A 66 -19.36 -3.96 2.73
CA HIS A 66 -18.52 -3.27 1.76
C HIS A 66 -17.23 -2.72 2.40
N VAL A 67 -17.34 -2.08 3.56
CA VAL A 67 -16.17 -1.58 4.31
C VAL A 67 -15.23 -2.73 4.70
N ALA A 68 -15.77 -3.81 5.26
CA ALA A 68 -14.99 -4.97 5.67
C ALA A 68 -14.30 -5.66 4.49
N GLY A 69 -15.05 -5.91 3.41
CA GLY A 69 -14.54 -6.52 2.19
C GLY A 69 -13.45 -5.68 1.54
N TYR A 70 -13.67 -4.37 1.42
CA TYR A 70 -12.67 -3.45 0.88
C TYR A 70 -11.42 -3.40 1.75
N THR A 71 -11.58 -3.40 3.08
CA THR A 71 -10.45 -3.40 4.02
C THR A 71 -9.55 -4.62 3.82
N VAL A 72 -10.13 -5.81 3.61
CA VAL A 72 -9.34 -7.02 3.30
C VAL A 72 -8.56 -6.85 2.00
N VAL A 73 -9.21 -6.43 0.92
CA VAL A 73 -8.57 -6.22 -0.39
C VAL A 73 -7.45 -5.18 -0.30
N HIS A 74 -7.70 -4.07 0.40
CA HIS A 74 -6.74 -3.01 0.65
C HIS A 74 -5.48 -3.53 1.36
N TYR A 75 -5.65 -4.28 2.46
CA TYR A 75 -4.51 -4.83 3.18
C TYR A 75 -3.73 -5.86 2.36
N LEU A 76 -4.40 -6.69 1.55
CA LEU A 76 -3.74 -7.65 0.67
C LEU A 76 -2.90 -6.93 -0.41
N ALA A 77 -3.45 -5.87 -1.02
CA ALA A 77 -2.74 -5.07 -2.02
C ALA A 77 -1.47 -4.44 -1.42
N PHE A 78 -1.57 -3.85 -0.22
CA PHE A 78 -0.42 -3.28 0.47
C PHE A 78 0.59 -4.33 0.94
N CYS A 79 0.15 -5.52 1.37
CA CYS A 79 1.06 -6.63 1.67
C CYS A 79 1.85 -7.05 0.43
N ALA A 80 1.22 -7.13 -0.74
CA ALA A 80 1.92 -7.43 -1.99
C ALA A 80 2.97 -6.36 -2.33
N LEU A 81 2.62 -5.07 -2.19
CA LEU A 81 3.56 -3.97 -2.39
C LEU A 81 4.72 -4.00 -1.38
N GLY A 82 4.43 -4.27 -0.11
CA GLY A 82 5.45 -4.40 0.93
C GLY A 82 6.41 -5.56 0.68
N ILE A 83 5.90 -6.70 0.23
CA ILE A 83 6.73 -7.85 -0.18
C ILE A 83 7.62 -7.47 -1.38
N GLY A 84 7.07 -6.79 -2.39
CA GLY A 84 7.84 -6.29 -3.52
C GLY A 84 8.96 -5.33 -3.09
N ALA A 85 8.65 -4.38 -2.21
CA ALA A 85 9.62 -3.42 -1.68
C ALA A 85 10.72 -4.11 -0.86
N SER A 86 10.36 -5.03 0.03
CA SER A 86 11.33 -5.80 0.82
C SER A 86 12.22 -6.68 -0.07
N ALA A 87 11.67 -7.28 -1.12
CA ALA A 87 12.44 -8.04 -2.10
C ALA A 87 13.47 -7.16 -2.83
N MET A 88 13.07 -5.97 -3.29
CA MET A 88 13.99 -5.02 -3.95
C MET A 88 15.10 -4.54 -3.01
N VAL A 89 14.79 -4.31 -1.73
CA VAL A 89 15.78 -3.96 -0.70
C VAL A 89 16.78 -5.09 -0.46
N ASN A 90 16.32 -6.33 -0.40
CA ASN A 90 17.21 -7.47 -0.27
C ASN A 90 18.11 -7.65 -1.51
N VAL A 91 17.61 -7.31 -2.70
CA VAL A 91 18.43 -7.29 -3.93
C VAL A 91 19.44 -6.13 -3.91
N SER A 92 19.08 -4.98 -3.32
CA SER A 92 19.95 -3.80 -3.32
C SER A 92 21.22 -3.95 -2.49
N GLU A 93 21.24 -4.90 -1.54
CA GLU A 93 22.46 -5.27 -0.81
C GLU A 93 23.55 -5.83 -1.74
N LYS A 94 23.19 -6.37 -2.91
CA LYS A 94 24.12 -6.88 -3.92
C LYS A 94 24.19 -6.00 -5.16
N VAL A 95 23.08 -5.34 -5.51
CA VAL A 95 22.95 -4.54 -6.73
C VAL A 95 22.34 -3.19 -6.37
N PRO A 96 23.14 -2.15 -6.10
CA PRO A 96 22.66 -0.83 -5.66
C PRO A 96 21.58 -0.22 -6.57
N ALA A 97 21.63 -0.52 -7.88
CA ALA A 97 20.63 -0.09 -8.87
C ALA A 97 19.19 -0.56 -8.54
N ALA A 98 19.01 -1.62 -7.73
CA ALA A 98 17.68 -2.05 -7.29
C ALA A 98 16.95 -1.01 -6.42
N LEU A 99 17.66 -0.02 -5.86
CA LEU A 99 17.06 1.14 -5.20
C LEU A 99 16.23 2.00 -6.18
N ALA A 100 16.64 2.10 -7.45
CA ALA A 100 15.82 2.74 -8.48
C ALA A 100 14.50 1.98 -8.71
N GLY A 101 14.53 0.65 -8.55
CA GLY A 101 13.35 -0.21 -8.56
C GLY A 101 12.31 0.16 -7.49
N LEU A 102 12.72 0.66 -6.32
CA LEU A 102 11.79 1.14 -5.29
C LEU A 102 11.07 2.41 -5.72
N PHE A 103 11.77 3.33 -6.39
CA PHE A 103 11.16 4.54 -6.92
C PHE A 103 10.18 4.21 -8.05
N ILE A 104 10.55 3.29 -8.95
CA ILE A 104 9.66 2.79 -10.00
C ILE A 104 8.43 2.10 -9.38
N LEU A 105 8.62 1.25 -8.37
CA LEU A 105 7.53 0.60 -7.65
C LEU A 105 6.59 1.62 -7.02
N PHE A 106 7.14 2.68 -6.40
CA PHE A 106 6.35 3.78 -5.85
C PHE A 106 5.52 4.46 -6.94
N VAL A 107 6.13 4.93 -8.03
CA VAL A 107 5.42 5.61 -9.13
C VAL A 107 4.37 4.70 -9.76
N ALA A 108 4.71 3.44 -10.04
CA ALA A 108 3.77 2.46 -10.59
C ALA A 108 2.58 2.22 -9.64
N SER A 109 2.84 2.12 -8.33
CA SER A 109 1.77 2.00 -7.34
C SER A 109 0.89 3.25 -7.29
N GLN A 110 1.44 4.46 -7.42
CA GLN A 110 0.66 5.69 -7.49
C GLN A 110 -0.31 5.67 -8.68
N LEU A 111 0.19 5.32 -9.87
CA LEU A 111 -0.64 5.20 -11.06
C LEU A 111 -1.71 4.12 -10.90
N ALA A 112 -1.36 2.98 -10.30
CA ALA A 112 -2.31 1.91 -10.04
C ALA A 112 -3.42 2.32 -9.06
N PHE A 113 -3.09 2.98 -7.95
CA PHE A 113 -4.08 3.48 -6.99
C PHE A 113 -4.92 4.61 -7.56
N TYR A 114 -4.34 5.54 -8.31
CA TYR A 114 -5.10 6.58 -9.00
C TYR A 114 -6.05 5.99 -10.05
N GLY A 115 -5.57 5.04 -10.86
CA GLY A 115 -6.41 4.35 -11.85
C GLY A 115 -7.53 3.55 -11.18
N ALA A 116 -7.21 2.79 -10.14
CA ALA A 116 -8.19 2.00 -9.39
C ALA A 116 -9.24 2.91 -8.74
N THR A 117 -8.82 3.95 -8.01
CA THR A 117 -9.76 4.89 -7.39
C THR A 117 -10.62 5.59 -8.43
N ALA A 118 -10.05 6.04 -9.56
CA ALA A 118 -10.81 6.65 -10.65
C ALA A 118 -11.87 5.71 -11.25
N ILE A 119 -11.52 4.44 -11.48
CA ILE A 119 -12.47 3.44 -12.01
C ILE A 119 -13.58 3.13 -10.99
N LEU A 120 -13.21 2.90 -9.73
CA LEU A 120 -14.14 2.50 -8.69
C LEU A 120 -15.05 3.66 -8.25
N SER A 121 -14.52 4.89 -8.26
CA SER A 121 -15.27 6.13 -7.97
C SER A 121 -16.19 6.58 -9.10
N MET A 122 -16.21 5.93 -10.27
CA MET A 122 -17.24 6.25 -11.28
C MET A 122 -18.64 5.79 -10.84
N SER A 123 -18.70 4.80 -9.93
CA SER A 123 -19.95 4.23 -9.42
C SER A 123 -20.53 4.94 -8.18
N ALA A 124 -19.68 5.62 -7.41
CA ALA A 124 -20.03 6.33 -6.20
C ALA A 124 -19.60 7.79 -6.38
N ALA A 125 -20.44 8.77 -6.04
CA ALA A 125 -20.19 10.20 -6.21
C ALA A 125 -19.04 10.76 -5.33
N LEU A 126 -17.86 10.16 -5.38
CA LEU A 126 -16.60 10.67 -4.85
C LEU A 126 -16.11 11.71 -5.87
N GLY A 127 -16.54 12.95 -5.69
CA GLY A 127 -16.15 14.08 -6.56
C GLY A 127 -14.63 14.26 -6.66
N GLY A 128 -14.20 15.13 -7.58
CA GLY A 128 -12.78 15.39 -7.93
C GLY A 128 -11.84 15.89 -6.81
N MET A 129 -12.27 15.82 -5.55
CA MET A 129 -11.48 16.13 -4.35
C MET A 129 -10.58 14.95 -3.90
N THR A 130 -10.69 13.78 -4.52
CA THR A 130 -10.00 12.54 -4.11
C THR A 130 -8.53 12.45 -4.55
N TRP A 131 -8.14 13.01 -5.70
CA TRP A 131 -6.81 12.73 -6.28
C TRP A 131 -5.63 13.20 -5.39
N TRP A 132 -5.72 14.41 -4.82
CA TRP A 132 -4.66 14.93 -3.94
C TRP A 132 -4.60 14.15 -2.63
N SER A 133 -5.76 13.73 -2.12
CA SER A 133 -5.89 12.98 -0.87
C SER A 133 -5.32 11.58 -1.01
N VAL A 134 -5.62 10.88 -2.12
CA VAL A 134 -5.01 9.57 -2.46
C VAL A 134 -3.49 9.69 -2.58
N GLY A 135 -3.01 10.74 -3.25
CA GLY A 135 -1.59 11.00 -3.41
C GLY A 135 -0.87 11.18 -2.08
N LEU A 136 -1.46 12.00 -1.20
CA LEU A 136 -0.91 12.28 0.11
C LEU A 136 -0.98 11.04 1.02
N ALA A 137 -2.08 10.29 1.02
CA ALA A 137 -2.22 9.05 1.77
C ALA A 137 -1.13 8.04 1.41
N ASN A 138 -0.90 7.85 0.11
CA ASN A 138 0.12 6.93 -0.36
C ASN A 138 1.54 7.42 -0.09
N LEU A 139 1.79 8.73 -0.13
CA LEU A 139 3.07 9.30 0.28
C LEU A 139 3.34 9.03 1.76
N ILE A 140 2.34 9.25 2.63
CA ILE A 140 2.43 8.94 4.06
C ILE A 140 2.73 7.45 4.25
N ALA A 141 2.02 6.57 3.54
CA ALA A 141 2.25 5.14 3.60
C ALA A 141 3.66 4.74 3.13
N ALA A 142 4.13 5.28 2.01
CA ALA A 142 5.46 5.02 1.49
C ALA A 142 6.56 5.44 2.47
N VAL A 143 6.41 6.62 3.10
CA VAL A 143 7.34 7.10 4.14
C VAL A 143 7.31 6.18 5.37
N ALA A 144 6.12 5.78 5.83
CA ALA A 144 5.98 4.91 7.00
C ALA A 144 6.60 3.52 6.75
N MET A 145 6.31 2.93 5.58
CA MET A 145 6.89 1.67 5.11
C MET A 145 8.41 1.76 4.97
N GLY A 146 8.90 2.79 4.27
CA GLY A 146 10.32 3.03 4.06
C GLY A 146 11.06 3.22 5.38
N ARG A 147 10.48 3.95 6.34
CA ARG A 147 11.05 4.12 7.68
C ARG A 147 11.14 2.80 8.45
N TYR A 148 10.14 1.91 8.31
CA TYR A 148 10.17 0.58 8.91
C TYR A 148 11.32 -0.26 8.31
N VAL A 149 11.41 -0.32 6.98
CA VAL A 149 12.43 -1.11 6.28
C VAL A 149 13.85 -0.56 6.54
N TYR A 150 14.03 0.76 6.49
CA TYR A 150 15.31 1.42 6.76
C TYR A 150 15.85 1.11 8.17
N ARG A 151 14.95 1.00 9.16
CA ARG A 151 15.35 0.62 10.53
C ARG A 151 15.77 -0.85 10.67
N ARG A 152 15.35 -1.71 9.74
CA ARG A 152 15.67 -3.14 9.74
C ARG A 152 16.97 -3.46 8.99
N HIS A 153 17.38 -2.64 8.04
CA HIS A 153 18.61 -2.85 7.26
C HIS A 153 19.63 -1.71 7.51
N PRO A 154 20.51 -1.82 8.51
CA PRO A 154 21.53 -0.81 8.79
C PRO A 154 22.51 -0.60 7.61
N ASN A 155 22.72 -1.63 6.78
CA ASN A 155 23.59 -1.57 5.61
C ASN A 155 23.02 -0.74 4.44
N LEU A 156 21.68 -0.52 4.39
CA LEU A 156 21.07 0.34 3.37
C LEU A 156 21.61 1.78 3.41
N ARG A 157 22.13 2.22 4.57
CA ARG A 157 22.69 3.57 4.74
C ARG A 157 23.87 3.80 3.81
N HIS A 158 24.82 2.87 3.82
CA HIS A 158 26.01 2.95 2.98
C HIS A 158 25.67 2.78 1.49
N THR A 159 24.71 1.92 1.15
CA THR A 159 24.26 1.74 -0.24
C THR A 159 23.55 2.98 -0.78
N LEU A 160 22.72 3.65 0.03
CA LEU A 160 22.07 4.92 -0.34
C LEU A 160 23.10 6.04 -0.50
N GLU A 161 24.06 6.16 0.43
CA GLU A 161 25.16 7.12 0.31
C GLU A 161 25.98 6.88 -0.96
N TYR A 162 26.31 5.63 -1.27
CA TYR A 162 27.02 5.28 -2.49
C TYR A 162 26.21 5.63 -3.75
N ALA A 163 24.94 5.19 -3.82
CA ALA A 163 24.05 5.46 -4.96
C ALA A 163 23.78 6.96 -5.18
N LEU A 164 23.69 7.75 -4.11
CA LEU A 164 23.51 9.20 -4.18
C LEU A 164 24.82 9.95 -4.47
N SER A 165 25.97 9.36 -4.14
CA SER A 165 27.29 9.98 -4.36
C SER A 165 27.77 9.92 -5.82
N GLY A 166 27.15 9.09 -6.66
CA GLY A 166 27.48 8.98 -8.09
C GLY A 166 28.92 8.54 -8.39
N LYS A 167 29.62 7.94 -7.42
CA LYS A 167 30.98 7.44 -7.61
C LYS A 167 30.91 6.03 -8.21
N GLU A 168 31.17 5.92 -9.51
CA GLU A 168 31.49 4.66 -10.19
C GLU A 168 32.83 4.09 -9.72
#